data_AF-A0A660NNY8-F1
#
_entry.id   AF-A0A660NNY8-F1
#
_cell.length_a   1.000
_cell.length_b   1.000
_cell.length_c   1.000
_cell.angle_alpha   90.00
_cell.angle_beta   90.00
_cell.angle_gamma   90.00
#
_symmetry.space_group_name_H-M   'P 1'
#
loop_
_entity.id
_entity.type
_entity.pdbx_description
1 polymer ?
#
loop_
_entity_poly.entity_id
_entity_poly.type
_entity_poly.pdbx_seq_one_letter_code
_entity_poly.pdbx_strand_id
1 'polypeptide(L)' 'MGIETREKRITRDEVYCADEVFFTGTAAEVTPIREVDNRTIGTGIRGPVTTKLQAAFFDVVKGKNPAYRHWLQPVNG' A
#
# COMPACT_ATOMS: atom_id res chain seq x y z
N MET A 1 -5.82 -5.15 10.61
CA MET A 1 -5.62 -3.68 10.71
C MET A 1 -6.92 -2.90 10.90
N GLY A 2 -8.11 -3.46 10.63
CA GLY A 2 -9.38 -2.81 10.96
C GLY A 2 -9.66 -1.53 10.15
N ILE A 3 -8.99 -1.35 9.02
CA ILE A 3 -9.21 -0.21 8.12
C ILE A 3 -10.44 -0.54 7.28
N GLU A 4 -11.43 0.35 7.28
CA GLU A 4 -12.60 0.23 6.42
C GLU A 4 -12.17 0.32 4.95
N THR A 5 -12.65 -0.62 4.14
CA THR A 5 -12.34 -0.68 2.71
C THR A 5 -13.61 -0.57 1.88
N ARG A 6 -13.56 0.19 0.79
CA ARG A 6 -14.66 0.31 -0.18
C ARG A 6 -14.12 0.12 -1.59
N GLU A 7 -14.73 -0.78 -2.35
CA GLU A 7 -14.47 -0.91 -3.78
C GLU A 7 -15.47 -0.05 -4.54
N LYS A 8 -14.95 0.91 -5.33
CA LYS A 8 -15.76 1.76 -6.19
C LYS A 8 -14.90 2.28 -7.34
N ARG A 9 -15.57 2.78 -8.38
CA ARG A 9 -14.92 3.67 -9.34
C ARG A 9 -14.52 4.95 -8.62
N ILE A 10 -13.31 5.42 -8.90
CA ILE A 10 -12.76 6.68 -8.40
C ILE A 10 -12.54 7.63 -9.58
N THR A 11 -12.79 8.91 -9.33
CA THR A 11 -12.50 10.00 -10.27
C THR A 11 -11.10 10.58 -10.02
N ARG A 12 -10.58 11.36 -10.97
CA ARG A 12 -9.30 12.08 -10.77
C ARG A 12 -9.37 13.09 -9.63
N ASP A 13 -10.49 13.77 -9.47
CA ASP A 13 -10.67 14.76 -8.41
C ASP A 13 -10.60 14.12 -7.02
N GLU A 14 -11.16 12.92 -6.86
CA GLU A 14 -11.02 12.17 -5.60
C GLU A 14 -9.57 11.77 -5.32
N VAL A 15 -8.80 11.43 -6.35
CA VAL A 15 -7.36 11.16 -6.20
C VAL A 15 -6.62 12.43 -5.76
N TYR A 16 -6.91 13.57 -6.39
CA TYR A 16 -6.26 14.85 -6.05
C TYR A 16 -6.61 15.35 -4.64
N CYS A 17 -7.79 15.01 -4.14
CA CYS A 17 -8.25 15.41 -2.81
C CYS A 17 -7.98 14.35 -1.73
N ALA A 18 -7.33 13.23 -2.05
CA ALA A 18 -7.02 12.19 -1.08
C ALA A 18 -5.88 12.59 -0.13
N ASP A 19 -5.96 12.15 1.12
CA ASP A 19 -4.89 12.31 2.10
C ASP A 19 -3.64 11.48 1.75
N GLU A 20 -3.87 10.29 1.17
CA GLU A 20 -2.84 9.36 0.73
C GLU A 20 -3.28 8.60 -0.52
N VAL A 21 -2.35 8.33 -1.44
CA VAL A 21 -2.54 7.41 -2.57
C VAL A 21 -1.29 6.53 -2.70
N PHE A 22 -1.48 5.28 -3.08
CA PHE A 22 -0.40 4.33 -3.30
C PHE A 22 -0.74 3.34 -4.41
N PHE A 23 0.28 2.77 -5.05
CA PHE A 23 0.12 1.64 -5.95
C PHE A 23 0.37 0.33 -5.22
N THR A 24 -0.22 -0.73 -5.78
CA THR A 24 0.12 -2.11 -5.43
C THR A 24 0.56 -2.89 -6.66
N GLY A 25 1.56 -3.75 -6.52
CA GLY A 25 1.95 -4.69 -7.58
C GLY A 25 3.09 -5.59 -7.13
N THR A 26 3.40 -6.64 -7.87
CA THR A 26 4.49 -7.56 -7.47
C THR A 26 5.84 -6.85 -7.39
N ALA A 27 6.13 -5.98 -8.37
CA ALA A 27 7.37 -5.19 -8.39
C ALA A 27 7.25 -3.86 -7.63
N ALA A 28 6.09 -3.20 -7.71
CA ALA A 28 5.84 -1.93 -7.02
C ALA A 28 5.53 -2.13 -5.53
N GLU A 29 5.27 -3.35 -5.08
CA GLU A 29 4.94 -3.71 -3.70
C GLU A 29 3.75 -2.88 -3.19
N VAL A 30 3.94 -2.13 -2.09
CA VAL A 30 3.06 -1.03 -1.67
C VAL A 30 3.88 0.25 -1.81
N THR A 31 3.66 1.02 -2.88
CA THR A 31 4.47 2.21 -3.20
C THR A 31 3.67 3.50 -3.03
N PRO A 32 4.10 4.44 -2.18
CA PRO A 32 3.42 5.73 -2.00
C PRO A 32 3.52 6.60 -3.25
N ILE A 33 2.45 7.34 -3.53
CA ILE A 33 2.40 8.36 -4.58
C ILE A 33 2.38 9.73 -3.90
N ARG A 34 3.42 10.53 -4.14
CA ARG A 34 3.55 11.89 -3.60
C ARG A 34 2.77 12.92 -4.44
N GLU A 35 2.64 12.68 -5.74
CA GLU A 35 2.16 13.67 -6.71
C GLU A 35 1.52 12.98 -7.91
N VAL A 36 0.42 13.55 -8.42
CA VAL A 36 -0.26 13.13 -9.65
C VAL A 36 -0.55 14.38 -10.47
N ASP A 37 -0.17 14.36 -11.75
CA ASP A 37 -0.42 15.47 -12.68
C ASP A 37 0.04 16.85 -12.16
N ASN A 38 1.26 16.90 -11.59
CA ASN A 38 1.84 18.09 -10.95
C ASN A 38 1.06 18.61 -9.74
N ARG A 39 0.24 17.77 -9.11
CA ARG A 39 -0.51 18.07 -7.88
C ARG A 39 -0.01 17.20 -6.74
N THR A 40 0.50 17.83 -5.69
CA THR A 40 0.89 17.16 -4.45
C THR A 40 -0.33 16.48 -3.83
N ILE A 41 -0.20 15.20 -3.48
CA ILE A 41 -1.22 14.44 -2.76
C ILE A 41 -0.98 14.59 -1.26
N GLY A 42 -2.00 15.00 -0.51
CA GLY A 42 -1.92 15.21 0.94
C GLY A 42 -0.71 16.06 1.34
N THR A 43 0.20 15.45 2.09
CA THR A 43 1.43 16.11 2.60
C THR A 43 2.63 16.02 1.64
N GLY A 44 2.48 15.38 0.47
CA GLY A 44 3.56 15.18 -0.50
C GLY A 44 4.63 14.15 -0.07
N ILE A 45 4.36 13.38 0.98
CA ILE A 45 5.21 12.32 1.51
C ILE A 45 4.36 11.08 1.82
N ARG A 46 5.01 9.95 2.11
CA ARG A 46 4.32 8.71 2.53
C ARG A 46 3.56 8.95 3.83
N GLY A 47 2.25 8.74 3.80
CA GLY A 47 1.40 8.90 4.99
C GLY A 47 1.33 7.67 5.91
N PRO A 48 0.62 7.78 7.04
CA PRO A 48 0.53 6.74 8.05
C PRO A 48 -0.16 5.44 7.60
N VAL A 49 -1.18 5.49 6.73
CA VAL A 49 -1.87 4.28 6.26
C VAL A 49 -0.95 3.47 5.35
N THR A 50 -0.34 4.14 4.38
CA THR A 50 0.61 3.54 3.43
C THR A 50 1.82 2.97 4.17
N THR A 51 2.33 3.68 5.18
CA THR A 51 3.44 3.18 6.03
C THR A 51 3.09 1.87 6.71
N LYS A 52 1.90 1.77 7.31
CA LYS A 52 1.46 0.53 7.99
C LYS A 52 1.27 -0.62 7.00
N LEU A 53 0.65 -0.36 5.85
CA LEU A 53 0.42 -1.37 4.82
C LEU A 53 1.75 -1.89 4.24
N GLN A 54 2.69 -1.00 3.95
CA GLN A 54 4.00 -1.37 3.42
C GLN A 54 4.81 -2.20 4.43
N ALA A 55 4.81 -1.82 5.71
CA ALA A 55 5.46 -2.60 6.76
C ALA A 55 4.83 -4.00 6.89
N ALA A 56 3.50 -4.09 6.94
CA ALA A 56 2.78 -5.35 7.02
C ALA A 56 3.06 -6.26 5.80
N PHE A 57 3.08 -5.69 4.60
CA PHE A 57 3.45 -6.41 3.38
C PHE A 57 4.85 -7.02 3.50
N PHE A 58 5.85 -6.24 3.92
CA PHE A 58 7.22 -6.74 4.08
C PHE A 58 7.35 -7.82 5.16
N ASP A 59 6.63 -7.72 6.26
CA ASP A 59 6.62 -8.75 7.29
C ASP A 59 6.01 -10.05 6.77
N VAL A 60 4.99 -9.97 5.91
CA VAL A 60 4.39 -11.13 5.26
C VAL A 60 5.35 -11.76 4.26
N VAL A 61 5.86 -11.01 3.28
CA VAL A 61 6.69 -11.60 2.21
C VAL A 61 8.06 -12.08 2.69
N LYS A 62 8.55 -11.55 3.83
CA LYS A 62 9.78 -12.04 4.49
C LYS A 62 9.53 -13.16 5.49
N GLY A 63 8.30 -13.68 5.59
CA GLY A 63 7.95 -14.80 6.48
C GLY A 63 7.98 -14.49 7.98
N LYS A 64 7.98 -13.21 8.36
CA LYS A 64 7.95 -12.75 9.75
C LYS A 64 6.55 -12.82 10.36
N ASN A 65 5.52 -12.77 9.53
CA ASN A 65 4.13 -12.87 9.97
C ASN A 65 3.61 -14.33 9.86
N PRO A 66 3.43 -15.04 10.99
CA PRO A 66 3.02 -16.45 10.97
C PRO A 66 1.61 -16.66 10.39
N ALA A 67 0.72 -15.67 10.50
CA ALA A 67 -0.66 -15.78 9.99
C ALA A 67 -0.71 -15.95 8.46
N TYR A 68 0.32 -15.50 7.74
CA TYR A 68 0.39 -15.52 6.28
C TYR A 68 1.47 -16.44 5.72
N ARG A 69 2.05 -17.32 6.55
CA ARG A 69 3.07 -18.29 6.08
C ARG A 69 2.60 -19.17 4.93
N HIS A 70 1.29 -19.45 4.88
CA HIS A 70 0.68 -20.24 3.81
C HIS A 70 0.72 -19.55 2.43
N TRP A 71 1.10 -18.27 2.33
CA TRP A 71 1.34 -17.57 1.06
C TRP A 71 2.76 -17.78 0.52
N LEU A 72 3.67 -18.32 1.33
CA LEU A 72 5.07 -18.46 0.98
C LEU A 72 5.37 -19.90 0.62
N GLN A 73 6.09 -20.08 -0.49
CA GLN A 73 6.67 -21.36 -0.88
C GLN A 73 8.18 -21.34 -0.55
N PRO A 74 8.64 -22.04 0.50
CA PRO A 74 10.07 -22.24 0.73
C PRO A 74 10.65 -23.03 -0.44
N VAL A 75 11.73 -22.51 -1.02
CA VAL A 75 12.45 -23.19 -2.12
C VAL A 75 13.58 -24.08 -1.61
N ASN A 76 14.06 -23.83 -0.39
CA ASN A 76 15.08 -24.63 0.27
C ASN A 76 14.54 -25.12 1.62
N GLY A 77 14.48 -26.43 1.76
CA GLY A 77 14.33 -27.20 2.99
C GLY A 77 15.36 -28.32 2.97
#